data_AF-A0A7Y0R210-F1
#
_entry.id   AF-A0A7Y0R210-F1
#
_cell.length_a   1.000
_cell.length_b   1.000
_cell.length_c   1.000
_cell.angle_alpha   90.00
_cell.angle_beta   90.00
_cell.angle_gamma   90.00
#
_symmetry.space_group_name_H-M   'P 1'
#
loop_
_entity.id
_entity.type
_entity.pdbx_description
1 polymer ?
#
loop_
_entity_poly.entity_id
_entity_poly.type
_entity_poly.pdbx_seq_one_letter_code
_entity_poly.pdbx_strand_id
1 'polypeptide(L)'
;PKLDPTRYDRRRPSSEVRDEAAKELENMREEMTSIRRLLEHQVSGLMWQEVERREPLRAMLIKRLERMGVSPELADQMACYIPEDTKPARAWKALLSLVADQINIPKQDILKRGGVVALLGPTGVGKTTTVAKLAARAAMEYG
;
A
#
# COMPACT_ATOMS: atom_id res chain seq x y z
N PRO A 1 14.93 12.54 84.59
CA PRO A 1 14.64 13.84 83.93
C PRO A 1 14.91 13.74 82.43
N LYS A 2 13.86 13.90 81.63
CA LYS A 2 13.76 13.55 80.19
C LYS A 2 14.47 14.58 79.31
N LEU A 3 15.11 14.12 78.24
CA LEU A 3 15.46 14.95 77.08
C LEU A 3 14.49 14.57 75.94
N ASP A 4 13.70 15.56 75.52
CA ASP A 4 12.60 15.49 74.53
C ASP A 4 13.11 15.44 73.06
N PRO A 5 12.31 15.03 72.06
CA PRO A 5 12.68 14.12 70.99
C PRO A 5 12.66 14.80 69.60
N THR A 6 12.85 16.12 69.52
CA THR A 6 12.41 16.90 68.35
C THR A 6 13.54 17.41 67.43
N ARG A 7 14.66 16.67 67.29
CA ARG A 7 15.83 17.17 66.53
C ARG A 7 16.15 16.48 65.20
N TYR A 8 15.23 15.73 64.61
CA TYR A 8 15.37 15.36 63.19
C TYR A 8 14.06 15.55 62.44
N ASP A 9 13.66 16.81 62.32
CA ASP A 9 12.92 17.26 61.14
C ASP A 9 13.89 17.27 59.95
N ARG A 10 13.72 16.33 59.02
CA ARG A 10 14.29 16.44 57.67
C ARG A 10 13.31 15.87 56.64
N ARG A 11 12.24 16.63 56.42
CA ARG A 11 11.72 17.00 55.09
C ARG A 11 12.16 16.09 53.93
N ARG A 12 11.30 15.16 53.51
CA ARG A 12 11.32 14.59 52.15
C ARG A 12 9.92 14.62 51.52
N PRO A 13 9.48 15.75 50.93
CA PRO A 13 8.34 15.78 50.02
C PRO A 13 8.76 15.88 48.54
N SER A 14 10.03 15.62 48.17
CA SER A 14 10.53 15.92 46.81
C SER A 14 10.57 14.74 45.83
N SER A 15 10.48 13.49 46.29
CA SER A 15 10.45 12.31 45.39
C SER A 15 9.04 11.99 44.90
N GLU A 16 8.03 12.05 45.78
CA GLU A 16 6.64 11.74 45.44
C GLU A 16 6.07 12.70 44.39
N VAL A 17 6.35 14.01 44.51
CA VAL A 17 5.92 15.03 43.54
C VAL A 17 6.57 14.84 42.16
N ARG A 18 7.80 14.29 42.09
CA ARG A 18 8.48 13.99 40.82
C ARG A 18 7.90 12.76 40.14
N ASP A 19 7.54 11.74 40.91
CA ASP A 19 6.93 10.51 40.40
C ASP A 19 5.48 10.74 39.94
N GLU A 20 4.73 11.62 40.62
CA GLU A 20 3.41 12.06 40.18
C GLU A 20 3.47 12.86 38.88
N ALA A 21 4.38 13.83 38.77
CA ALA A 21 4.58 14.59 37.53
C ALA A 21 5.03 13.71 36.36
N ALA A 22 5.83 12.67 36.62
CA ALA A 22 6.23 11.70 35.59
C ALA A 22 5.06 10.84 35.11
N LYS A 23 4.19 10.39 36.02
CA LYS A 23 2.95 9.66 35.67
C LYS A 23 1.96 10.53 34.90
N GLU A 24 1.84 11.80 35.27
CA GLU A 24 0.98 12.76 34.57
C GLU A 24 1.47 12.99 33.13
N LEU A 25 2.79 13.12 32.95
CA LEU A 25 3.41 13.20 31.62
C LEU A 25 3.25 11.92 30.80
N GLU A 26 3.26 10.75 31.43
CA GLU A 26 3.03 9.46 30.76
C GLU A 26 1.57 9.33 30.29
N ASN A 27 0.61 9.66 31.15
CA ASN A 27 -0.81 9.72 30.80
C ASN A 27 -1.07 10.70 29.64
N MET A 28 -0.46 11.89 29.66
CA MET A 28 -0.57 12.85 28.55
C MET A 28 0.02 12.31 27.25
N ARG A 29 1.12 11.55 27.31
CA ARG A 29 1.71 10.90 26.13
C ARG A 29 0.81 9.81 25.56
N GLU A 30 0.15 9.05 26.42
CA GLU A 30 -0.83 8.03 26.02
C GLU A 30 -2.07 8.68 25.36
N GLU A 31 -2.59 9.75 25.93
CA GLU A 31 -3.69 10.51 25.32
C GLU A 31 -3.30 11.10 23.96
N MET A 32 -2.11 11.71 23.86
CA MET A 32 -1.60 12.26 22.60
C MET A 32 -1.38 11.17 21.54
N THR A 33 -0.96 9.96 21.93
CA THR A 33 -0.85 8.83 20.99
C THR A 33 -2.22 8.27 20.61
N SER A 34 -3.20 8.28 21.51
CA SER A 34 -4.59 7.91 21.20
C SER A 34 -5.21 8.89 20.20
N ILE A 35 -5.04 10.20 20.42
CA ILE A 35 -5.48 11.26 19.50
C ILE A 35 -4.78 11.12 18.15
N ARG A 36 -3.46 10.87 18.12
CA ARG A 36 -2.71 10.62 16.88
C ARG A 36 -3.28 9.42 16.12
N ARG A 37 -3.53 8.29 16.79
CA ARG A 37 -4.12 7.09 16.18
C ARG A 37 -5.52 7.35 15.62
N LEU A 38 -6.35 8.10 16.35
CA LEU A 38 -7.68 8.51 15.89
C LEU A 38 -7.59 9.40 14.64
N LEU A 39 -6.65 10.36 14.61
CA LEU A 39 -6.43 11.22 13.45
C LEU A 39 -5.88 10.45 12.25
N GLU A 40 -4.88 9.59 12.45
CA GLU A 40 -4.33 8.73 11.38
C GLU A 40 -5.39 7.82 10.76
N HIS A 41 -6.28 7.28 11.60
CA HIS A 41 -7.38 6.41 11.17
C HIS A 41 -8.52 7.19 10.47
N GLN A 42 -8.87 8.38 10.94
CA GLN A 42 -9.94 9.18 10.33
C GLN A 42 -9.49 9.90 9.05
N VAL A 43 -8.26 10.42 8.99
CA VAL A 43 -7.77 11.16 7.81
C VAL A 43 -7.68 10.24 6.58
N SER A 44 -7.23 8.99 6.78
CA SER A 44 -7.14 8.03 5.69
C SER A 44 -8.53 7.66 5.16
N GLY A 45 -9.53 7.44 6.03
CA GLY A 45 -10.89 7.09 5.61
C GLY A 45 -11.69 8.26 5.02
N LEU A 46 -11.48 9.48 5.50
CA LEU A 46 -12.25 10.66 5.08
C LEU A 46 -11.88 11.12 3.67
N MET A 47 -10.62 11.04 3.25
CA MET A 47 -10.24 11.37 1.87
C MET A 47 -10.92 10.45 0.85
N TRP A 48 -11.03 9.15 1.15
CA TRP A 48 -11.74 8.21 0.29
C TRP A 48 -13.24 8.45 0.24
N GLN A 49 -13.84 8.86 1.37
CA GLN A 49 -15.26 9.24 1.41
C GLN A 49 -15.56 10.52 0.63
N GLU A 50 -14.64 11.49 0.63
CA GLU A 50 -14.74 12.71 -0.17
C GLU A 50 -14.68 12.39 -1.67
N VAL A 51 -13.75 11.52 -2.09
CA VAL A 51 -13.65 11.04 -3.49
C VAL A 51 -14.90 10.25 -3.88
N GLU A 52 -15.40 9.34 -3.03
CA GLU A 52 -16.61 8.56 -3.33
C GLU A 52 -17.87 9.44 -3.40
N ARG A 53 -17.90 10.58 -2.70
CA ARG A 53 -18.99 11.56 -2.78
C ARG A 53 -18.87 12.52 -3.96
N ARG A 54 -17.65 12.94 -4.32
CA ARG A 54 -17.41 13.91 -5.41
C ARG A 54 -17.32 13.25 -6.79
N GLU A 55 -16.69 12.08 -6.84
CA GLU A 55 -16.29 11.35 -8.06
C GLU A 55 -16.64 9.85 -7.90
N PRO A 56 -17.95 9.52 -7.82
CA PRO A 56 -18.41 8.15 -7.59
C PRO A 56 -18.01 7.19 -8.73
N LEU A 57 -17.88 7.69 -9.96
CA LEU A 57 -17.44 6.86 -11.08
C LEU A 57 -15.97 6.46 -10.89
N ARG A 58 -15.08 7.40 -10.60
CA ARG A 58 -13.67 7.15 -10.33
C ARG A 58 -13.48 6.16 -9.19
N ALA A 59 -14.17 6.36 -8.06
CA ALA A 59 -14.11 5.44 -6.92
C ALA A 59 -14.52 4.00 -7.32
N MET A 60 -15.58 3.86 -8.14
CA MET A 60 -16.01 2.56 -8.67
C MET A 60 -14.93 1.93 -9.57
N LEU A 61 -14.28 2.71 -10.43
CA LEU A 61 -13.22 2.24 -11.32
C LEU A 61 -11.99 1.75 -10.55
N ILE A 62 -11.52 2.53 -9.57
CA ILE A 62 -10.38 2.19 -8.71
C ILE A 62 -10.63 0.87 -7.98
N LYS A 63 -11.77 0.75 -7.27
CA LYS A 63 -12.17 -0.48 -6.56
C LYS A 63 -12.24 -1.70 -7.49
N ARG A 64 -12.51 -1.50 -8.78
CA ARG A 64 -12.56 -2.59 -9.75
C ARG A 64 -11.17 -2.97 -10.27
N LEU A 65 -10.26 -2.01 -10.47
CA LEU A 65 -8.86 -2.26 -10.80
C LEU A 65 -8.11 -2.97 -9.66
N GLU A 66 -8.30 -2.54 -8.42
CA GLU A 66 -7.68 -3.17 -7.24
C GLU A 66 -8.10 -4.63 -7.06
N ARG A 67 -9.39 -4.95 -7.32
CA ARG A 67 -9.87 -6.35 -7.33
C ARG A 67 -9.22 -7.23 -8.40
N MET A 68 -8.61 -6.63 -9.43
CA MET A 68 -7.82 -7.36 -10.44
C MET A 68 -6.33 -7.46 -10.07
N GLY A 69 -5.92 -6.97 -8.90
CA GLY A 69 -4.53 -6.99 -8.45
C GLY A 69 -3.68 -5.83 -8.97
N VAL A 70 -4.30 -4.78 -9.52
CA VAL A 70 -3.62 -3.52 -9.85
C VAL A 70 -3.32 -2.77 -8.56
N SER A 71 -2.13 -2.16 -8.45
CA SER A 71 -1.78 -1.40 -7.25
C SER A 71 -2.69 -0.17 -7.09
N PRO A 72 -2.96 0.30 -5.85
CA PRO A 72 -3.80 1.47 -5.60
C PRO A 72 -3.33 2.71 -6.36
N GLU A 73 -2.01 2.93 -6.42
CA GLU A 73 -1.41 4.09 -7.07
C GLU A 73 -1.63 4.07 -8.58
N LEU A 74 -1.42 2.91 -9.20
CA LEU A 74 -1.68 2.74 -10.62
C LEU A 74 -3.18 2.84 -10.91
N ALA A 75 -4.03 2.22 -10.08
CA ALA A 75 -5.47 2.28 -10.24
C ALA A 75 -6.02 3.71 -10.21
N ASP A 76 -5.54 4.51 -9.26
CA ASP A 76 -5.89 5.93 -9.15
C ASP A 76 -5.41 6.74 -10.36
N GLN A 77 -4.15 6.53 -10.78
CA GLN A 77 -3.59 7.16 -11.98
C GLN A 77 -4.39 6.85 -13.25
N MET A 78 -4.81 5.59 -13.44
CA MET A 78 -5.57 5.22 -14.63
C MET A 78 -6.99 5.78 -14.59
N ALA A 79 -7.60 5.83 -13.41
CA ALA A 79 -8.94 6.37 -13.24
C ALA A 79 -8.99 7.90 -13.45
N CYS A 80 -7.91 8.65 -13.20
CA CYS A 80 -7.79 10.08 -13.52
C CYS A 80 -8.09 10.43 -14.99
N TYR A 81 -7.83 9.51 -15.91
CA TYR A 81 -8.00 9.76 -17.35
C TYR A 81 -9.45 9.62 -17.82
N ILE A 82 -10.35 9.16 -16.95
CA ILE A 82 -11.75 8.94 -17.30
C ILE A 82 -12.62 10.09 -16.76
N PRO A 83 -13.28 10.86 -17.64
CA PRO A 83 -14.20 11.91 -17.22
C PRO A 83 -15.42 11.36 -16.46
N GLU A 84 -15.81 12.04 -15.37
CA GLU A 84 -16.96 11.67 -14.52
C GLU A 84 -18.32 11.68 -15.25
N ASP A 85 -18.46 12.43 -16.33
CA ASP A 85 -19.67 12.46 -17.17
C ASP A 85 -19.83 11.21 -18.06
N THR A 86 -18.82 10.34 -18.08
CA THR A 86 -18.83 9.12 -18.89
C THR A 86 -19.73 8.05 -18.25
N LYS A 87 -20.66 7.49 -19.03
CA LYS A 87 -21.50 6.37 -18.56
C LYS A 87 -20.64 5.21 -18.05
N PRO A 88 -20.98 4.57 -16.90
CA PRO A 88 -20.15 3.54 -16.25
C PRO A 88 -19.67 2.41 -17.17
N ALA A 89 -20.53 1.89 -18.04
CA ALA A 89 -20.17 0.82 -18.98
C ALA A 89 -19.12 1.28 -20.01
N ARG A 90 -19.21 2.52 -20.49
CA ARG A 90 -18.27 3.11 -21.45
C ARG A 90 -16.96 3.50 -20.77
N ALA A 91 -17.05 4.05 -19.55
CA ALA A 91 -15.92 4.39 -18.70
C ALA A 91 -15.04 3.18 -18.43
N TRP A 92 -15.65 2.05 -18.04
CA TRP A 92 -14.91 0.81 -17.81
C TRP A 92 -14.21 0.29 -19.06
N LYS A 93 -14.89 0.33 -20.22
CA LYS A 93 -14.28 -0.10 -21.49
C LYS A 93 -13.12 0.81 -21.89
N ALA A 94 -13.28 2.12 -21.77
CA ALA A 94 -12.25 3.10 -22.07
C ALA A 94 -11.02 2.93 -21.15
N LEU A 95 -11.25 2.68 -19.86
CA LEU A 95 -10.20 2.39 -18.90
C LEU A 95 -9.40 1.13 -19.28
N LEU A 96 -10.08 0.04 -19.64
CA LEU A 96 -9.41 -1.18 -20.09
C LEU A 96 -8.61 -0.98 -21.38
N SER A 97 -9.11 -0.16 -22.32
CA SER A 97 -8.34 0.23 -23.50
C SER A 97 -7.09 1.03 -23.12
N LEU A 98 -7.21 1.99 -22.20
CA LEU A 98 -6.08 2.75 -21.68
C LEU A 98 -5.02 1.84 -21.03
N VAL A 99 -5.47 0.83 -20.26
CA VAL A 99 -4.58 -0.19 -19.68
C VAL A 99 -3.86 -0.97 -20.76
N ALA A 100 -4.59 -1.47 -21.76
CA ALA A 100 -4.02 -2.25 -22.84
C ALA A 100 -2.96 -1.46 -23.63
N ASP A 101 -3.23 -0.19 -23.91
CA ASP A 101 -2.33 0.69 -24.67
C ASP A 101 -1.03 1.00 -23.92
N GLN A 102 -1.05 0.96 -22.57
CA GLN A 102 0.16 1.14 -21.76
C GLN A 102 1.05 -0.11 -21.70
N ILE A 103 0.53 -1.28 -22.05
CA ILE A 103 1.31 -2.52 -22.04
C ILE A 103 2.15 -2.58 -23.32
N ASN A 104 3.42 -2.18 -23.20
CA ASN A 104 4.37 -2.37 -24.28
C ASN A 104 4.72 -3.86 -24.42
N ILE A 105 4.25 -4.49 -25.49
CA ILE A 105 4.57 -5.89 -25.81
C ILE A 105 5.80 -5.90 -26.72
N PRO A 106 6.99 -6.27 -26.21
CA PRO A 106 8.17 -6.35 -27.07
C PRO A 106 7.95 -7.42 -28.14
N LYS A 107 8.07 -7.04 -29.42
CA LYS A 107 8.03 -7.97 -30.57
C LYS A 107 9.32 -8.78 -30.72
N GLN A 108 10.01 -9.05 -29.63
CA GLN A 108 11.27 -9.79 -29.62
C GLN A 108 10.95 -11.28 -29.65
N ASP A 109 10.92 -11.85 -30.85
CA ASP A 109 10.81 -13.30 -30.99
C ASP A 109 12.19 -13.93 -30.81
N ILE A 110 12.39 -14.52 -29.65
CA ILE A 110 13.62 -15.22 -29.26
C ILE A 110 13.97 -16.32 -30.28
N LEU A 111 12.97 -16.96 -30.89
CA LEU A 111 13.18 -18.02 -31.86
C LEU A 111 13.68 -17.46 -33.21
N LYS A 112 13.12 -16.34 -33.67
CA LYS A 112 13.55 -15.69 -34.94
C LYS A 112 14.91 -15.03 -34.82
N ARG A 113 15.23 -14.46 -33.66
CA ARG A 113 16.53 -13.84 -33.40
C ARG A 113 17.65 -14.88 -33.35
N GLY A 114 17.35 -16.08 -32.86
CA GLY A 114 18.34 -17.12 -32.62
C GLY A 114 19.37 -16.73 -31.54
N GLY A 115 20.37 -17.59 -31.34
CA GLY A 115 21.45 -17.39 -30.36
C GLY A 115 21.25 -18.15 -29.05
N VAL A 116 22.02 -17.79 -28.03
CA VAL A 116 22.02 -18.44 -26.71
C VAL A 116 21.22 -17.61 -25.71
N VAL A 117 20.33 -18.27 -24.96
CA VAL A 117 19.43 -17.64 -24.00
C VAL A 117 19.53 -18.37 -22.66
N ALA A 118 19.68 -17.61 -21.58
CA ALA A 118 19.61 -18.12 -20.22
C ALA A 118 18.28 -17.71 -19.56
N LEU A 119 17.60 -18.67 -18.93
CA LEU A 119 16.39 -18.42 -18.13
C LEU A 119 16.76 -18.43 -16.65
N LEU A 120 16.62 -17.30 -15.98
CA LEU A 120 16.96 -17.12 -14.56
C LEU A 120 15.70 -16.89 -13.70
N GLY A 121 15.73 -17.35 -12.45
CA GLY A 121 14.64 -17.21 -11.49
C GLY A 121 14.62 -18.31 -10.42
N PRO A 122 13.81 -18.18 -9.35
CA PRO A 122 13.74 -19.17 -8.27
C PRO A 122 13.17 -20.52 -8.74
N THR A 123 13.30 -21.57 -7.93
CA THR A 123 12.71 -22.89 -8.23
C THR A 123 11.18 -22.80 -8.25
N GLY A 124 10.52 -23.62 -9.07
CA GLY A 124 9.04 -23.65 -9.16
C GLY A 124 8.37 -22.63 -10.09
N VAL A 125 9.04 -21.58 -10.56
CA VAL A 125 8.44 -20.57 -11.46
C VAL A 125 8.24 -21.01 -12.91
N GLY A 126 8.52 -22.28 -13.22
CA GLY A 126 8.29 -22.86 -14.54
C GLY A 126 9.40 -22.68 -15.57
N LYS A 127 10.65 -22.36 -15.19
CA LYS A 127 11.77 -22.20 -16.14
C LYS A 127 11.95 -23.41 -17.07
N THR A 128 12.01 -24.62 -16.52
CA THR A 128 12.13 -25.87 -17.30
C THR A 128 10.94 -26.05 -18.24
N THR A 129 9.73 -25.74 -17.77
CA THR A 129 8.51 -25.79 -18.58
C THR A 129 8.54 -24.76 -19.72
N THR A 130 9.06 -23.56 -19.46
CA THR A 130 9.22 -22.51 -20.48
C THR A 130 10.24 -22.92 -21.55
N VAL A 131 11.38 -23.53 -21.18
CA VAL A 131 12.33 -24.10 -22.15
C VAL A 131 11.65 -25.13 -23.04
N ALA A 132 10.92 -26.08 -22.44
CA ALA A 132 10.23 -27.13 -23.19
C ALA A 132 9.21 -26.55 -24.18
N LYS A 133 8.44 -25.55 -23.76
CA LYS A 133 7.48 -24.83 -24.63
C LYS A 133 8.18 -24.10 -25.78
N LEU A 134 9.30 -23.43 -25.52
CA LEU A 134 10.10 -22.76 -26.55
C LEU A 134 10.67 -23.77 -27.55
N ALA A 135 11.21 -24.90 -27.08
CA ALA A 135 11.75 -25.95 -27.94
C ALA A 135 10.67 -26.61 -28.81
N ALA A 136 9.50 -26.92 -28.25
CA ALA A 136 8.37 -27.45 -29.00
C ALA A 136 7.91 -26.48 -30.09
N ARG A 137 7.78 -25.18 -29.76
CA ARG A 137 7.44 -24.16 -30.75
C ARG A 137 8.51 -24.04 -31.84
N ALA A 138 9.80 -24.09 -31.49
CA ALA A 138 10.89 -24.06 -32.47
C ALA A 138 10.84 -25.25 -33.43
N ALA A 139 10.58 -26.45 -32.93
CA ALA A 139 10.42 -27.65 -33.76
C ALA A 139 9.21 -27.55 -34.70
N MET A 140 8.12 -26.90 -34.30
CA MET A 140 6.96 -26.67 -35.17
C MET A 140 7.21 -25.62 -36.26
N GLU A 141 8.03 -24.61 -35.98
CA GLU A 141 8.25 -23.46 -36.88
C GLU A 141 9.41 -23.72 -37.87
N TYR A 142 10.38 -24.57 -37.52
CA TYR A 142 11.61 -24.81 -38.31
C TYR A 142 11.99 -26.29 -38.51
N GLY A 143 11.24 -27.23 -37.93
CA GLY A 143 11.49 -28.67 -38.03
C GLY A 143 10.76 -29.35 -39.18
#